data_AF-A0A3N7J7X2-F1
#
_entry.id   AF-A0A3N7J7X2-F1
#
_cell.length_a   1.000
_cell.length_b   1.000
_cell.length_c   1.000
_cell.angle_alpha   90.00
_cell.angle_beta   90.00
_cell.angle_gamma   90.00
#
_symmetry.space_group_name_H-M   'P 1'
#
loop_
_entity.id
_entity.type
_entity.pdbx_description
1 polymer ?
#
loop_
_entity_poly.entity_id
_entity_poly.type
_entity_poly.pdbx_seq_one_letter_code
_entity_poly.pdbx_strand_id
1 'polypeptide(L)'
;MKMGFRYLAVVAFCCVATGTHGQYAPDTLAVTPTEAEAVFLQRNLRLLAGKLDIDMAKAQVIQAKLWPNPVLSIGEVNPWSNRDAEVLGRLFGDWGNHAQVAVDVEQLIQTAGKRRKRIAVEEAGLVVAEHSFEDLLRSLQAEFRTEMAELYRTQAGMVVYQGVLGQLQQLLGGYQRQVAQGNISRSEYMRLQASEVALMKAIDDLRRENGEAQRQLKTLMGLTPQQELILTGGGGGTDIPIDVLNALDAPTLQEWANTHNAELAALQSGTVQADWQLRYEQAQRVPDVTVSAGYDRGGNIMRDFVGLGIAVDLPFFNRNQGNIKAAQLALAQSRLLADDKKNEAESEAIRIWKDLLAIIARREHMGTQYEADMDTLLASYHRNFAERHISLLEYLDFLEAYLHSKDTLLDTEKELRVQYEALRYHVGNQLP
;
A
#
# COMPACT_ATOMS: atom_id res chain seq x y z
N MET A 1 -29.87 -5.49 47.01
CA MET A 1 -30.63 -5.58 45.74
C MET A 1 -29.73 -5.02 44.64
N LYS A 2 -28.74 -5.78 44.15
CA LYS A 2 -28.76 -6.63 42.94
C LYS A 2 -29.51 -5.99 41.75
N MET A 3 -28.76 -5.42 40.81
CA MET A 3 -28.58 -6.00 39.46
C MET A 3 -27.47 -5.25 38.72
N GLY A 4 -26.36 -5.95 38.46
CA GLY A 4 -25.28 -5.48 37.58
C GLY A 4 -25.50 -6.02 36.18
N PHE A 5 -25.23 -5.18 35.17
CA PHE A 5 -25.16 -5.61 33.77
C PHE A 5 -23.71 -5.96 33.45
N ARG A 6 -23.45 -7.26 33.39
CA ARG A 6 -22.19 -7.85 32.92
C ARG A 6 -22.30 -8.05 31.40
N TYR A 7 -21.44 -7.39 30.62
CA TYR A 7 -21.22 -7.80 29.23
C TYR A 7 -20.39 -9.09 29.26
N LEU A 8 -21.08 -10.21 29.02
CA LEU A 8 -20.49 -11.53 28.85
C LEU A 8 -19.96 -11.61 27.41
N ALA A 9 -18.64 -11.66 27.25
CA ALA A 9 -18.01 -12.06 26.00
C ALA A 9 -18.35 -13.54 25.76
N VAL A 10 -19.17 -13.81 24.74
CA VAL A 10 -19.37 -15.17 24.24
C VAL A 10 -18.22 -15.46 23.28
N VAL A 11 -17.14 -16.02 23.83
CA VAL A 11 -16.13 -16.73 23.05
C VAL A 11 -16.78 -18.04 22.59
N ALA A 12 -17.27 -18.07 21.36
CA ALA A 12 -17.66 -19.30 20.70
C ALA A 12 -16.38 -20.07 20.35
N PHE A 13 -15.96 -20.94 21.28
CA PHE A 13 -14.90 -21.92 21.07
C PHE A 13 -15.45 -23.03 20.15
N CYS A 14 -15.39 -22.82 18.84
CA CYS A 14 -15.54 -23.91 17.88
C CYS A 14 -14.27 -24.76 17.95
N CYS A 15 -14.35 -25.86 18.70
CA CYS A 15 -13.46 -27.01 18.56
C CYS A 15 -13.56 -27.56 17.12
N VAL A 16 -12.80 -26.99 16.19
CA VAL A 16 -12.45 -27.70 14.97
C VAL A 16 -11.30 -28.62 15.34
N ALA A 17 -11.60 -29.92 15.35
CA ALA A 17 -10.62 -30.96 15.51
C ALA A 17 -9.44 -30.70 14.56
N THR A 18 -8.24 -30.70 15.13
CA THR A 18 -6.97 -30.69 14.41
C THR A 18 -6.82 -31.97 13.61
N GLY A 19 -7.51 -32.03 12.48
CA GLY A 19 -7.05 -32.79 11.33
C GLY A 19 -5.90 -32.01 10.72
N THR A 20 -4.66 -32.36 11.11
CA THR A 20 -3.47 -32.02 10.32
C THR A 20 -3.56 -32.78 8.99
N HIS A 21 -4.47 -32.36 8.13
CA HIS A 21 -4.26 -32.50 6.71
C HIS A 21 -3.20 -31.45 6.40
N GLY A 22 -1.95 -31.89 6.27
CA GLY A 22 -1.03 -31.18 5.41
C GLY A 22 -1.71 -31.06 4.07
N GLN A 23 -2.38 -29.94 3.83
CA GLN A 23 -2.65 -29.51 2.48
C GLN A 23 -1.26 -29.33 1.89
N TYR A 24 -0.80 -30.35 1.18
CA TYR A 24 0.11 -30.14 0.08
C TYR A 24 -0.60 -29.11 -0.79
N ALA A 25 -0.32 -27.83 -0.54
CA ALA A 25 -0.58 -26.82 -1.54
C ALA A 25 0.13 -27.35 -2.78
N PRO A 26 -0.58 -27.53 -3.90
CA PRO A 26 0.05 -28.07 -5.08
C PRO A 26 1.30 -27.23 -5.38
N ASP A 27 2.39 -27.90 -5.76
CA ASP A 27 3.66 -27.23 -6.10
C ASP A 27 3.44 -26.16 -7.18
N THR A 28 2.35 -26.27 -7.96
CA THR A 28 1.91 -25.30 -8.95
C THR A 28 0.49 -24.79 -8.64
N LEU A 29 0.34 -23.46 -8.58
CA LEU A 29 -0.92 -22.75 -8.43
C LEU A 29 -1.32 -22.15 -9.79
N ALA A 30 -2.33 -22.74 -10.41
CA ALA A 30 -2.95 -22.23 -11.62
C ALA A 30 -4.10 -21.28 -11.25
N VAL A 31 -4.02 -20.01 -11.65
CA VAL A 31 -5.01 -18.98 -11.28
C VAL A 31 -5.38 -18.10 -12.46
N THR A 32 -6.63 -17.65 -12.47
CA THR A 32 -7.06 -16.53 -13.32
C THR A 32 -6.60 -15.20 -12.70
N PRO A 33 -6.50 -14.12 -13.49
CA PRO A 33 -6.14 -12.80 -12.96
C PRO A 33 -7.08 -12.29 -11.87
N THR A 34 -8.38 -12.57 -12.01
CA THR A 34 -9.41 -12.16 -11.05
C THR A 34 -9.30 -12.93 -9.73
N GLU A 35 -9.03 -14.23 -9.79
CA GLU A 35 -8.73 -15.04 -8.60
C GLU A 35 -7.44 -14.58 -7.91
N ALA A 36 -6.40 -14.28 -8.70
CA ALA A 36 -5.14 -13.79 -8.17
C ALA A 36 -5.31 -12.44 -7.45
N GLU A 37 -6.08 -11.51 -8.03
CA GLU A 37 -6.38 -10.22 -7.40
C GLU A 37 -7.19 -10.39 -6.10
N ALA A 38 -8.15 -11.31 -6.07
CA ALA A 38 -8.91 -11.61 -4.85
C ALA A 38 -8.02 -12.13 -3.72
N VAL A 39 -7.06 -13.02 -4.04
CA VAL A 39 -6.08 -13.51 -3.07
C VAL A 39 -5.17 -12.39 -2.59
N PHE A 40 -4.70 -11.52 -3.50
CA PHE A 40 -3.92 -10.32 -3.17
C PHE A 40 -4.66 -9.41 -2.18
N LEU A 41 -5.90 -9.00 -2.49
CA LEU A 41 -6.68 -8.10 -1.62
C LEU A 41 -6.94 -8.67 -0.22
N GLN A 42 -7.01 -10.00 -0.09
CA GLN A 42 -7.27 -10.67 1.19
C GLN A 42 -6.01 -10.90 2.03
N ARG A 43 -4.86 -11.17 1.39
CA ARG A 43 -3.66 -11.68 2.07
C ARG A 43 -2.48 -10.73 2.07
N ASN A 44 -2.50 -9.66 1.26
CA ASN A 44 -1.39 -8.73 1.19
C ASN A 44 -1.10 -8.11 2.57
N LEU A 45 0.11 -8.37 3.08
CA LEU A 45 0.48 -7.95 4.43
C LEU A 45 0.61 -6.43 4.56
N ARG A 46 0.97 -5.71 3.48
CA ARG A 46 1.05 -4.24 3.47
C ARG A 46 -0.36 -3.63 3.57
N LEU A 47 -1.36 -4.17 2.86
CA LEU A 47 -2.76 -3.75 2.99
C LEU A 47 -3.31 -4.00 4.39
N LEU A 48 -3.04 -5.19 4.96
CA LEU A 48 -3.48 -5.51 6.31
C LEU A 48 -2.84 -4.58 7.35
N ALA A 49 -1.55 -4.25 7.20
CA ALA A 49 -0.85 -3.30 8.05
C ALA A 49 -1.41 -1.88 7.89
N GLY A 50 -1.58 -1.38 6.66
CA GLY A 50 -2.12 -0.04 6.41
C GLY A 50 -3.55 0.14 6.94
N LYS A 51 -4.35 -0.94 6.95
CA LYS A 51 -5.68 -0.90 7.60
C LYS A 51 -5.60 -0.67 9.11
N LEU A 52 -4.55 -1.18 9.77
CA LEU A 52 -4.34 -0.95 11.20
C LEU A 52 -3.96 0.50 11.50
N ASP A 53 -3.35 1.22 10.57
CA ASP A 53 -3.05 2.66 10.75
C ASP A 53 -4.33 3.48 10.91
N ILE A 54 -5.42 3.11 10.23
CA ILE A 54 -6.74 3.73 10.42
C ILE A 54 -7.25 3.45 11.84
N ASP A 55 -7.13 2.22 12.33
CA ASP A 55 -7.58 1.86 13.68
C ASP A 55 -6.72 2.50 14.77
N MET A 56 -5.42 2.69 14.52
CA MET A 56 -4.53 3.49 15.36
C MET A 56 -4.96 4.96 15.40
N ALA A 57 -5.30 5.56 14.25
CA ALA A 57 -5.81 6.93 14.19
C ALA A 57 -7.15 7.07 14.94
N LYS A 58 -8.07 6.10 14.81
CA LYS A 58 -9.30 6.06 15.62
C LYS A 58 -9.00 6.00 17.12
N ALA A 59 -8.00 5.22 17.53
CA ALA A 59 -7.58 5.16 18.92
C ALA A 59 -7.04 6.51 19.44
N GLN A 60 -6.31 7.25 18.60
CA GLN A 60 -5.87 8.62 18.95
C GLN A 60 -7.04 9.59 19.11
N VAL A 61 -8.07 9.49 18.26
CA VAL A 61 -9.31 10.26 18.43
C VAL A 61 -9.99 9.94 19.77
N ILE A 62 -10.06 8.66 20.15
CA ILE A 62 -10.59 8.25 21.46
C ILE A 62 -9.76 8.87 22.58
N GLN A 63 -8.44 8.79 22.50
CA GLN A 63 -7.53 9.33 23.50
C GLN A 63 -7.67 10.87 23.63
N ALA A 64 -7.80 11.60 22.53
CA ALA A 64 -8.01 13.05 22.54
C ALA A 64 -9.34 13.48 23.17
N LYS A 65 -10.35 12.59 23.17
CA LYS A 65 -11.65 12.83 23.82
C LYS A 65 -11.60 12.65 25.34
N LEU A 66 -10.58 12.02 25.91
CA LEU A 66 -10.49 11.82 27.35
C LEU A 66 -10.14 13.12 28.10
N TRP A 67 -10.63 13.24 29.33
CA TRP A 67 -10.29 14.34 30.23
C TRP A 67 -9.03 13.98 31.02
N PRO A 68 -8.21 14.98 31.41
CA PRO A 68 -7.15 14.75 32.38
C PRO A 68 -7.73 14.19 33.68
N ASN A 69 -7.10 13.16 34.22
CA ASN A 69 -7.49 12.59 35.50
C ASN A 69 -7.28 13.61 36.64
N PRO A 70 -8.11 13.56 37.69
CA PRO A 70 -7.81 14.29 38.91
C PRO A 70 -6.56 13.73 39.58
N VAL A 71 -5.86 14.58 40.33
CA VAL A 71 -4.70 14.21 41.14
C VAL A 71 -5.13 14.18 42.59
N LEU A 72 -4.94 13.04 43.25
CA LEU A 72 -5.10 12.89 44.70
C LEU A 72 -3.72 12.96 45.33
N SER A 73 -3.53 13.94 46.21
CA SER A 73 -2.31 14.12 46.99
C SER A 73 -2.63 13.87 48.46
N ILE A 74 -1.78 13.11 49.13
CA ILE A 74 -1.83 12.94 50.59
C ILE A 74 -0.47 13.45 51.10
N GLY A 75 -0.51 14.51 51.88
CA GLY A 75 0.65 15.28 52.31
C GLY A 75 0.63 15.60 53.79
N GLU A 76 1.65 16.33 54.23
CA GLU A 76 1.76 16.86 55.61
C GLU A 76 1.57 15.79 56.70
N VAL A 77 1.89 14.53 56.38
CA VAL A 77 1.81 13.41 57.32
C VAL A 77 2.94 13.54 58.32
N ASN A 78 2.66 14.18 59.45
CA ASN A 78 3.60 14.29 60.56
C ASN A 78 3.23 13.30 61.67
N PRO A 79 3.97 12.18 61.83
CA PRO A 79 3.70 11.19 62.86
C PRO A 79 4.30 11.55 64.23
N TRP A 80 5.04 12.66 64.36
CA TRP A 80 5.76 13.04 65.58
C TRP A 80 5.21 14.32 66.21
N SER A 81 5.15 14.37 67.54
CA SER A 81 4.65 15.48 68.34
C SER A 81 5.68 15.97 69.34
N ASN A 82 5.73 17.29 69.58
CA ASN A 82 6.48 17.90 70.68
C ASN A 82 5.59 18.05 71.94
N ARG A 83 6.18 18.51 73.05
CA ARG A 83 5.50 18.63 74.36
C ARG A 83 4.30 19.59 74.33
N ASP A 84 4.34 20.56 73.42
CA ASP A 84 3.33 21.61 73.28
C ASP A 84 2.34 21.33 72.13
N ALA A 85 2.38 20.14 71.53
CA ALA A 85 1.50 19.75 70.44
C ALA A 85 0.05 19.64 70.91
N GLU A 86 -0.88 20.15 70.11
CA GLU A 86 -2.30 20.08 70.41
C GLU A 86 -2.81 18.63 70.31
N VAL A 87 -3.55 18.18 71.31
CA VAL A 87 -4.15 16.83 71.31
C VAL A 87 -5.41 16.85 70.43
N LEU A 88 -5.38 16.12 69.33
CA LEU A 88 -6.47 15.86 68.39
C LEU A 88 -7.21 14.56 68.73
N GLY A 89 -8.38 14.35 68.13
CA GLY A 89 -9.06 13.04 68.18
C GLY A 89 -8.24 11.94 67.51
N ARG A 90 -8.31 10.71 68.03
CA ARG A 90 -7.59 9.55 67.47
C ARG A 90 -8.11 9.22 66.08
N LEU A 91 -7.21 8.96 65.13
CA LEU A 91 -7.55 8.62 63.74
C LEU A 91 -7.88 7.12 63.61
N PHE A 92 -7.02 6.27 64.16
CA PHE A 92 -7.16 4.81 64.11
C PHE A 92 -6.66 4.18 65.41
N GLY A 93 -7.51 3.46 66.12
CA GLY A 93 -7.15 2.84 67.40
C GLY A 93 -6.63 3.87 68.42
N ASP A 94 -5.43 3.63 68.97
CA ASP A 94 -4.73 4.55 69.89
C ASP A 94 -3.82 5.58 69.18
N TRP A 95 -3.76 5.58 67.84
CA TRP A 95 -2.85 6.40 67.03
C TRP A 95 -3.52 7.66 66.43
N GLY A 96 -2.73 8.70 66.18
CA GLY A 96 -3.14 9.89 65.44
C GLY A 96 -3.73 11.03 66.28
N ASN A 97 -3.56 10.98 67.60
CA ASN A 97 -4.00 12.06 68.50
C ASN A 97 -3.10 13.31 68.46
N HIS A 98 -2.02 13.32 67.68
CA HIS A 98 -1.19 14.50 67.41
C HIS A 98 -0.69 14.50 65.95
N ALA A 99 -1.26 13.65 65.10
CA ALA A 99 -0.81 13.53 63.72
C ALA A 99 -1.47 14.60 62.86
N GLN A 100 -0.66 15.32 62.09
CA GLN A 100 -1.15 16.14 60.99
C GLN A 100 -1.29 15.27 59.74
N VAL A 101 -2.36 15.47 58.97
CA VAL A 101 -2.57 14.82 57.67
C VAL A 101 -3.35 15.78 56.77
N ALA A 102 -2.83 16.04 55.57
CA ALA A 102 -3.51 16.78 54.52
C ALA A 102 -3.89 15.84 53.37
N VAL A 103 -5.10 16.02 52.84
CA VAL A 103 -5.61 15.31 51.66
C VAL A 103 -6.15 16.34 50.67
N ASP A 104 -5.58 16.37 49.48
CA ASP A 104 -5.92 17.32 48.43
C ASP A 104 -6.33 16.59 47.15
N VAL A 105 -7.40 17.08 46.52
CA VAL A 105 -7.81 16.65 45.19
C VAL A 105 -7.73 17.84 44.25
N GLU A 106 -6.99 17.69 43.17
CA GLU A 106 -6.82 18.70 42.13
C GLU A 106 -7.41 18.21 40.80
N GLN A 107 -8.10 19.09 40.09
CA GLN A 107 -8.58 18.84 38.75
C GLN A 107 -8.09 19.93 37.80
N LEU A 108 -7.38 19.52 36.75
CA LEU A 108 -7.00 20.39 35.65
C LEU A 108 -8.21 20.68 34.77
N ILE A 109 -8.52 21.96 34.56
CA ILE A 109 -9.52 22.46 33.64
C ILE A 109 -8.81 23.07 32.44
N GLN A 110 -8.89 22.39 31.30
CA GLN A 110 -8.27 22.84 30.06
C GLN A 110 -9.03 24.04 29.49
N THR A 111 -8.34 25.15 29.27
CA THR A 111 -8.93 26.40 28.78
C THR A 111 -8.79 26.55 27.26
N ALA A 112 -9.25 27.67 26.70
CA ALA A 112 -9.09 28.05 25.28
C ALA A 112 -9.54 27.00 24.24
N GLY A 113 -10.43 26.09 24.64
CA GLY A 113 -10.91 25.00 23.79
C GLY A 113 -9.80 24.02 23.37
N LYS A 114 -8.68 23.93 24.11
CA LYS A 114 -7.55 23.05 23.78
C LYS A 114 -7.98 21.61 23.51
N ARG A 115 -8.87 21.06 24.34
CA ARG A 115 -9.45 19.72 24.15
C ARG A 115 -10.18 19.59 22.81
N ARG A 116 -11.09 20.52 22.50
CA ARG A 116 -11.84 20.52 21.22
C ARG A 116 -10.89 20.62 20.02
N LYS A 117 -9.85 21.44 20.10
CA LYS A 117 -8.86 21.61 19.03
C LYS A 117 -7.99 20.37 18.86
N ARG A 118 -7.57 19.72 19.96
CA ARG A 118 -6.85 18.43 19.92
C ARG A 118 -7.69 17.35 19.27
N ILE A 119 -8.97 17.25 19.63
CA ILE A 119 -9.91 16.32 18.98
C ILE A 119 -9.98 16.60 17.48
N ALA A 120 -10.08 17.86 17.07
CA ALA A 120 -10.12 18.21 15.64
C ALA A 120 -8.81 17.89 14.89
N VAL A 121 -7.64 17.97 15.54
CA VAL A 121 -6.36 17.50 14.99
C VAL A 121 -6.41 16.00 14.74
N GLU A 122 -6.81 15.21 15.73
CA GLU A 122 -6.85 13.75 15.59
C GLU A 122 -7.95 13.29 14.61
N GLU A 123 -9.10 13.97 14.57
CA GLU A 123 -10.16 13.70 13.60
C GLU A 123 -9.72 14.01 12.17
N ALA A 124 -8.98 15.10 11.95
CA ALA A 124 -8.35 15.36 10.65
C ALA A 124 -7.24 14.34 10.34
N GLY A 125 -6.49 13.89 11.34
CA GLY A 125 -5.49 12.82 11.20
C GLY A 125 -6.08 11.47 10.81
N LEU A 126 -7.30 11.16 11.28
CA LEU A 126 -8.05 9.97 10.82
C LEU A 126 -8.37 10.06 9.33
N VAL A 127 -8.82 11.22 8.84
CA VAL A 127 -9.11 11.43 7.41
C VAL A 127 -7.83 11.30 6.57
N VAL A 128 -6.68 11.79 7.07
CA VAL A 128 -5.37 11.55 6.43
C VAL A 128 -5.09 10.06 6.34
N ALA A 129 -5.25 9.31 7.42
CA ALA A 129 -5.01 7.86 7.43
C ALA A 129 -5.92 7.10 6.45
N GLU A 130 -7.19 7.51 6.32
CA GLU A 130 -8.14 6.93 5.37
C GLU A 130 -7.71 7.15 3.92
N HIS A 131 -7.32 8.38 3.55
CA HIS A 131 -6.83 8.67 2.20
C HIS A 131 -5.45 8.07 1.91
N SER A 132 -4.54 8.03 2.89
CA SER A 132 -3.26 7.34 2.76
C SER A 132 -3.44 5.83 2.56
N PHE A 133 -4.45 5.22 3.18
CA PHE A 133 -4.78 3.83 2.93
C PHE A 133 -5.35 3.62 1.52
N GLU A 134 -6.21 4.53 1.05
CA GLU A 134 -6.71 4.47 -0.33
C GLU A 134 -5.57 4.58 -1.36
N ASP A 135 -4.60 5.46 -1.11
CA ASP A 135 -3.40 5.60 -1.95
C ASP A 135 -2.55 4.32 -1.95
N LEU A 136 -2.27 3.78 -0.76
CA LEU A 136 -1.57 2.50 -0.61
C LEU A 136 -2.28 1.37 -1.35
N LEU A 137 -3.61 1.29 -1.26
CA LEU A 137 -4.40 0.29 -1.96
C LEU A 137 -4.24 0.40 -3.47
N ARG A 138 -4.40 1.60 -4.03
CA ARG A 138 -4.30 1.83 -5.47
C ARG A 138 -2.89 1.61 -5.99
N SER A 139 -1.87 2.05 -5.24
CA SER A 139 -0.46 1.84 -5.57
C SER A 139 -0.15 0.33 -5.64
N LEU A 140 -0.57 -0.44 -4.64
CA LEU A 140 -0.36 -1.89 -4.62
C LEU A 140 -1.19 -2.63 -5.67
N GLN A 141 -2.38 -2.14 -6.04
CA GLN A 141 -3.15 -2.69 -7.16
C GLN A 141 -2.44 -2.46 -8.50
N ALA A 142 -1.90 -1.26 -8.72
CA ALA A 142 -1.13 -0.96 -9.92
C ALA A 142 0.16 -1.79 -10.01
N GLU A 143 0.90 -1.93 -8.89
CA GLU A 143 2.06 -2.83 -8.77
C GLU A 143 1.67 -4.28 -9.10
N PHE A 144 0.60 -4.78 -8.46
CA PHE A 144 0.11 -6.14 -8.69
C PHE A 144 -0.26 -6.40 -10.15
N ARG A 145 -1.02 -5.50 -10.78
CA ARG A 145 -1.46 -5.67 -12.17
C ARG A 145 -0.31 -5.52 -13.16
N THR A 146 0.69 -4.69 -12.86
CA THR A 146 1.94 -4.60 -13.64
C THR A 146 2.69 -5.92 -13.63
N GLU A 147 2.88 -6.50 -12.45
CA GLU A 147 3.56 -7.79 -12.30
C GLU A 147 2.76 -8.95 -12.91
N MET A 148 1.43 -8.90 -12.88
CA MET A 148 0.58 -9.85 -13.60
C MET A 148 0.75 -9.76 -15.12
N ALA A 149 0.87 -8.55 -15.67
CA ALA A 149 1.11 -8.35 -17.11
C ALA A 149 2.50 -8.86 -17.51
N GLU A 150 3.52 -8.64 -16.68
CA GLU A 150 4.87 -9.18 -16.90
C GLU A 150 4.91 -10.72 -16.82
N LEU A 151 4.21 -11.29 -15.82
CA LEU A 151 4.08 -12.75 -15.70
C LEU A 151 3.42 -13.34 -16.95
N TYR A 152 2.36 -12.71 -17.47
CA TYR A 152 1.72 -13.14 -18.70
C TYR A 152 2.67 -13.06 -19.91
N ARG A 153 3.34 -11.92 -20.11
CA ARG A 153 4.29 -11.70 -21.22
C ARG A 153 5.39 -12.76 -21.24
N THR A 154 5.97 -13.05 -20.09
CA THR A 154 7.05 -14.03 -19.98
C THR A 154 6.56 -15.47 -20.17
N GLN A 155 5.38 -15.83 -19.64
CA GLN A 155 4.79 -17.17 -19.87
C GLN A 155 4.42 -17.39 -21.34
N ALA A 156 3.76 -16.41 -21.97
CA ALA A 156 3.39 -16.47 -23.38
C ALA A 156 4.63 -16.54 -24.27
N GLY A 157 5.66 -15.73 -23.99
CA GLY A 157 6.94 -15.77 -24.69
C GLY A 157 7.62 -17.14 -24.59
N MET A 158 7.67 -17.73 -23.39
CA MET A 158 8.24 -19.07 -23.22
C MET A 158 7.52 -20.11 -24.08
N VAL A 159 6.19 -20.05 -24.19
CA VAL A 159 5.42 -20.96 -25.06
C VAL A 159 5.82 -20.80 -26.53
N VAL A 160 5.95 -19.58 -27.02
CA VAL A 160 6.37 -19.29 -28.42
C VAL A 160 7.78 -19.84 -28.68
N TYR A 161 8.75 -19.49 -27.84
CA TYR A 161 10.14 -19.90 -28.03
C TYR A 161 10.34 -21.42 -27.89
N GLN A 162 9.65 -22.07 -26.95
CA GLN A 162 9.69 -23.52 -26.81
C GLN A 162 9.07 -24.24 -28.01
N GLY A 163 7.99 -23.70 -28.58
CA GLY A 163 7.38 -24.22 -29.80
C GLY A 163 8.36 -24.17 -30.99
N VAL A 164 9.02 -23.03 -31.19
CA VAL A 164 10.05 -22.86 -32.24
C VAL A 164 11.25 -23.77 -32.01
N LEU A 165 11.76 -23.85 -30.77
CA LEU A 165 12.88 -24.73 -30.42
C LEU A 165 12.57 -26.19 -30.75
N GLY A 166 11.36 -26.66 -30.40
CA GLY A 166 10.92 -28.03 -30.71
C GLY A 166 10.92 -28.33 -32.21
N GLN A 167 10.44 -27.39 -33.03
CA GLN A 167 10.48 -27.52 -34.51
C GLN A 167 11.92 -27.53 -35.05
N LEU A 168 12.79 -26.65 -34.53
CA LEU A 168 14.19 -26.59 -34.94
C LEU A 168 14.96 -27.86 -34.58
N GLN A 169 14.71 -28.43 -33.39
CA GLN A 169 15.33 -29.69 -32.94
C GLN A 169 14.97 -30.88 -33.81
N GLN A 170 13.71 -30.97 -34.26
CA GLN A 170 13.29 -31.99 -35.22
C GLN A 170 14.06 -31.87 -36.54
N LEU A 171 14.24 -30.64 -37.03
CA LEU A 171 14.97 -30.36 -38.26
C LEU A 171 16.47 -30.66 -38.14
N LEU A 172 17.09 -30.28 -37.03
CA LEU A 172 18.49 -30.55 -36.71
C LEU A 172 18.79 -32.05 -36.73
N GLY A 173 17.91 -32.88 -36.16
CA GLY A 173 18.06 -34.34 -36.20
C GLY A 173 18.08 -34.91 -37.63
N GLY A 174 17.31 -34.31 -38.55
CA GLY A 174 17.35 -34.63 -39.98
C GLY A 174 18.64 -34.19 -40.67
N TYR A 175 19.06 -32.94 -40.43
CA TYR A 175 20.27 -32.36 -41.02
C TYR A 175 21.54 -33.06 -40.54
N GLN A 176 21.61 -33.48 -39.28
CA GLN A 176 22.75 -34.24 -38.75
C GLN A 176 23.00 -35.51 -39.56
N ARG A 177 21.93 -36.25 -39.91
CA ARG A 177 22.03 -37.46 -40.75
C ARG A 177 22.49 -37.14 -42.16
N GLN A 178 21.97 -36.07 -42.76
CA GLN A 178 22.32 -35.64 -44.12
C GLN A 178 23.79 -35.17 -44.23
N VAL A 179 24.30 -34.47 -43.22
CA VAL A 179 25.72 -34.09 -43.15
C VAL A 179 26.61 -35.33 -43.01
N ALA A 180 26.22 -36.31 -42.19
CA ALA A 180 26.97 -37.56 -42.05
C ALA A 180 27.04 -38.37 -43.36
N GLN A 181 26.03 -38.23 -44.22
CA GLN A 181 25.97 -38.82 -45.56
C GLN A 181 26.67 -37.97 -46.64
N GLY A 182 27.16 -36.77 -46.30
CA GLY A 182 27.81 -35.86 -47.24
C GLY A 182 26.84 -35.10 -48.16
N ASN A 183 25.53 -35.18 -47.93
CA ASN A 183 24.50 -34.57 -48.78
C ASN A 183 24.29 -33.07 -48.51
N ILE A 184 24.74 -32.57 -47.36
CA ILE A 184 24.59 -31.17 -46.92
C ILE A 184 25.91 -30.68 -46.33
N SER A 185 26.17 -29.37 -46.48
CA SER A 185 27.34 -28.72 -45.90
C SER A 185 27.30 -28.71 -44.36
N ARG A 186 28.44 -29.02 -43.73
CA ARG A 186 28.61 -28.87 -42.27
C ARG A 186 28.35 -27.44 -41.79
N SER A 187 28.58 -26.43 -42.64
CA SER A 187 28.31 -25.02 -42.33
C SER A 187 26.82 -24.73 -42.09
N GLU A 188 25.93 -25.36 -42.86
CA GLU A 188 24.48 -25.19 -42.71
C GLU A 188 23.99 -25.79 -41.40
N TYR A 189 24.47 -27.00 -41.07
CA TYR A 189 24.17 -27.64 -39.79
C TYR A 189 24.66 -26.81 -38.59
N MET A 190 25.89 -26.27 -38.66
CA MET A 190 26.42 -25.42 -37.59
C MET A 190 25.63 -24.12 -37.39
N ARG A 191 25.05 -23.55 -38.46
CA ARG A 191 24.17 -22.37 -38.36
C ARG A 191 22.85 -22.69 -37.67
N LEU A 192 22.24 -23.83 -37.98
CA LEU A 192 21.05 -24.30 -37.28
C LEU A 192 21.34 -24.57 -35.79
N GLN A 193 22.49 -25.18 -35.48
CA GLN A 193 22.91 -25.43 -34.10
C GLN A 193 23.18 -24.11 -33.33
N ALA A 194 23.76 -23.10 -33.97
CA ALA A 194 23.91 -21.78 -33.37
C ALA A 194 22.55 -21.13 -33.07
N SER A 195 21.57 -21.30 -33.96
CA SER A 195 20.20 -20.81 -33.76
C SER A 195 19.51 -21.53 -32.59
N GLU A 196 19.73 -22.83 -32.43
CA GLU A 196 19.24 -23.60 -31.28
C GLU A 196 19.78 -23.04 -29.96
N VAL A 197 21.08 -22.79 -29.88
CA VAL A 197 21.71 -22.21 -28.68
C VAL A 197 21.14 -20.81 -28.36
N ALA A 198 20.89 -20.00 -29.39
CA ALA A 198 20.28 -18.67 -29.22
C ALA A 198 18.85 -18.77 -28.66
N LEU A 199 18.03 -19.71 -29.14
CA LEU A 199 16.69 -19.96 -28.62
C LEU A 199 16.71 -20.48 -27.18
N MET A 200 17.60 -21.40 -26.85
CA MET A 200 17.77 -21.88 -25.47
C MET A 200 18.13 -20.74 -24.52
N LYS A 201 19.04 -19.85 -24.95
CA LYS A 201 19.38 -18.65 -24.19
C LYS A 201 18.17 -17.73 -23.99
N ALA A 202 17.37 -17.48 -25.03
CA ALA A 202 16.16 -16.66 -24.92
C ALA A 202 15.14 -17.26 -23.94
N ILE A 203 14.96 -18.59 -23.94
CA ILE A 203 14.11 -19.29 -22.97
C ILE A 203 14.66 -19.15 -21.54
N ASP A 204 15.96 -19.27 -21.34
CA ASP A 204 16.58 -19.08 -20.02
C ASP A 204 16.45 -17.63 -19.53
N ASP A 205 16.56 -16.65 -20.43
CA ASP A 205 16.37 -15.23 -20.13
C ASP A 205 14.89 -14.97 -19.72
N LEU A 206 13.91 -15.45 -20.49
CA LEU A 206 12.48 -15.38 -20.16
C LEU A 206 12.14 -16.12 -18.85
N ARG A 207 12.77 -17.26 -18.57
CA ARG A 207 12.57 -17.99 -17.31
C ARG A 207 13.07 -17.20 -16.10
N ARG A 208 14.16 -16.45 -16.25
CA ARG A 208 14.67 -15.56 -15.18
C ARG A 208 13.70 -14.40 -14.92
N GLU A 209 13.21 -13.75 -15.98
CA GLU A 209 12.22 -12.68 -15.89
C GLU A 209 10.90 -13.19 -15.28
N ASN A 210 10.45 -14.38 -15.71
CA ASN A 210 9.27 -15.03 -15.13
C ASN A 210 9.44 -15.29 -13.63
N GLY A 211 10.60 -15.82 -13.22
CA GLY A 211 10.91 -16.05 -11.81
C GLY A 211 10.90 -14.78 -10.97
N GLU A 212 11.32 -13.65 -11.54
CA GLU A 212 11.26 -12.34 -10.90
C GLU A 212 9.81 -11.86 -10.71
N ALA A 213 9.00 -11.86 -11.78
CA ALA A 213 7.58 -11.49 -11.69
C ALA A 213 6.82 -12.39 -10.68
N GLN A 214 7.09 -13.71 -10.71
CA GLN A 214 6.55 -14.65 -9.75
C GLN A 214 6.94 -14.32 -8.31
N ARG A 215 8.19 -13.92 -8.05
CA ARG A 215 8.67 -13.56 -6.71
C ARG A 215 7.92 -12.35 -6.18
N GLN A 216 7.72 -11.32 -7.00
CA GLN A 216 6.98 -10.12 -6.63
C GLN A 216 5.51 -10.46 -6.34
N LEU A 217 4.85 -11.19 -7.23
CA LEU A 217 3.45 -11.61 -7.04
C LEU A 217 3.25 -12.48 -5.80
N LYS A 218 4.15 -13.44 -5.52
CA LYS A 218 4.09 -14.25 -4.28
C LYS A 218 4.16 -13.38 -3.03
N THR A 219 4.99 -12.34 -3.07
CA THR A 219 5.10 -11.37 -1.97
C THR A 219 3.81 -10.58 -1.82
N LEU A 220 3.24 -10.08 -2.91
CA LEU A 220 1.99 -9.32 -2.91
C LEU A 220 0.79 -10.17 -2.48
N MET A 221 0.75 -11.45 -2.84
CA MET A 221 -0.33 -12.38 -2.53
C MET A 221 -0.15 -13.13 -1.19
N GLY A 222 1.00 -12.97 -0.52
CA GLY A 222 1.31 -13.71 0.71
C GLY A 222 1.36 -15.23 0.49
N LEU A 223 1.93 -15.66 -0.63
CA LEU A 223 2.13 -17.07 -1.01
C LEU A 223 3.50 -17.59 -0.57
N THR A 224 3.68 -18.90 -0.59
CA THR A 224 4.97 -19.52 -0.23
C THR A 224 5.97 -19.44 -1.39
N PRO A 225 7.28 -19.33 -1.13
CA PRO A 225 8.29 -19.21 -2.20
C PRO A 225 8.32 -20.38 -3.18
N GLN A 226 7.97 -21.59 -2.72
CA GLN A 226 8.05 -22.84 -3.48
C GLN A 226 6.92 -23.03 -4.48
N GLN A 227 5.77 -22.37 -4.29
CA GLN A 227 4.63 -22.49 -5.21
C GLN A 227 4.95 -21.82 -6.55
N GLU A 228 4.86 -22.53 -7.65
CA GLU A 228 4.92 -21.98 -9.01
C GLU A 228 3.58 -21.34 -9.38
N LEU A 229 3.61 -20.17 -10.01
CA LEU A 229 2.39 -19.49 -10.47
C LEU A 229 2.21 -19.67 -11.98
N ILE A 230 1.07 -20.19 -12.39
CA ILE A 230 0.71 -20.29 -13.81
C ILE A 230 -0.59 -19.53 -14.05
N LEU A 231 -0.60 -18.64 -15.04
CA LEU A 231 -1.81 -17.93 -15.42
C LEU A 231 -2.68 -18.77 -16.33
N THR A 232 -3.96 -18.87 -15.99
CA THR A 232 -4.98 -19.53 -16.81
C THR A 232 -6.00 -18.52 -17.30
N GLY A 233 -6.56 -18.73 -18.50
CA GLY A 233 -7.67 -17.92 -19.04
C GLY A 233 -7.33 -16.96 -20.19
N GLY A 234 -6.12 -16.99 -20.76
CA GLY A 234 -5.70 -16.09 -21.83
C GLY A 234 -5.49 -14.64 -21.37
N GLY A 235 -4.67 -13.88 -22.11
CA GLY A 235 -4.39 -12.43 -21.97
C GLY A 235 -4.94 -11.75 -20.72
N GLY A 236 -4.31 -11.99 -19.58
CA GLY A 236 -4.92 -11.77 -18.27
C GLY A 236 -5.25 -10.31 -17.97
N GLY A 237 -6.54 -9.96 -17.96
CA GLY A 237 -7.06 -8.70 -17.39
C GLY A 237 -8.26 -8.11 -18.14
N THR A 238 -8.92 -7.16 -17.48
CA THR A 238 -10.10 -6.39 -17.90
C THR A 238 -10.04 -5.89 -19.34
N ASP A 239 -11.16 -5.93 -20.06
CA ASP A 239 -11.27 -5.30 -21.39
C ASP A 239 -10.94 -3.81 -21.28
N ILE A 240 -9.87 -3.40 -21.97
CA ILE A 240 -9.42 -2.00 -21.99
C ILE A 240 -10.35 -1.22 -22.94
N PRO A 241 -11.05 -0.18 -22.46
CA PRO A 241 -12.04 0.54 -23.24
C PRO A 241 -11.36 1.55 -24.19
N ILE A 242 -10.81 1.05 -25.29
CA ILE A 242 -10.05 1.83 -26.28
C ILE A 242 -10.85 3.03 -26.81
N ASP A 243 -12.14 2.85 -27.09
CA ASP A 243 -13.02 3.93 -27.58
C ASP A 243 -13.13 5.08 -26.58
N VAL A 244 -13.19 4.76 -25.27
CA VAL A 244 -13.21 5.76 -24.21
C VAL A 244 -11.89 6.51 -24.19
N LEU A 245 -10.77 5.80 -24.21
CA LEU A 245 -9.42 6.39 -24.16
C LEU A 245 -9.13 7.33 -25.33
N ASN A 246 -9.60 6.98 -26.54
CA ASN A 246 -9.48 7.80 -27.73
C ASN A 246 -10.36 9.07 -27.69
N ALA A 247 -11.47 9.03 -26.94
CA ALA A 247 -12.40 10.16 -26.82
C ALA A 247 -12.05 11.15 -25.69
N LEU A 248 -11.08 10.83 -24.83
CA LEU A 248 -10.64 11.70 -23.75
C LEU A 248 -9.91 12.95 -24.27
N ASP A 249 -9.86 13.98 -23.43
CA ASP A 249 -9.08 15.18 -23.66
C ASP A 249 -8.24 15.57 -22.42
N ALA A 250 -7.25 16.45 -22.64
CA ALA A 250 -6.35 16.87 -21.57
C ALA A 250 -7.06 17.59 -20.40
N PRO A 251 -8.04 18.51 -20.64
CA PRO A 251 -8.78 19.14 -19.55
C PRO A 251 -9.53 18.14 -18.65
N THR A 252 -10.18 17.13 -19.22
CA THR A 252 -10.88 16.10 -18.44
C THR A 252 -9.90 15.31 -17.57
N LEU A 253 -8.72 14.96 -18.11
CA LEU A 253 -7.68 14.25 -17.36
C LEU A 253 -7.14 15.08 -16.19
N GLN A 254 -6.94 16.39 -16.39
CA GLN A 254 -6.51 17.29 -15.30
C GLN A 254 -7.58 17.39 -14.21
N GLU A 255 -8.85 17.50 -14.60
CA GLU A 255 -9.97 17.51 -13.64
C GLU A 255 -10.00 16.21 -12.82
N TRP A 256 -9.90 15.05 -13.48
CA TRP A 256 -9.91 13.76 -12.80
C TRP A 256 -8.69 13.57 -11.90
N ALA A 257 -7.49 13.92 -12.36
CA ALA A 257 -6.28 13.87 -11.53
C ALA A 257 -6.42 14.75 -10.28
N ASN A 258 -7.02 15.94 -10.40
CA ASN A 258 -7.23 16.83 -9.26
C ASN A 258 -8.26 16.33 -8.24
N THR A 259 -9.27 15.59 -8.70
CA THR A 259 -10.44 15.22 -7.88
C THR A 259 -10.38 13.79 -7.36
N HIS A 260 -9.65 12.91 -8.05
CA HIS A 260 -9.63 11.47 -7.77
C HIS A 260 -8.26 10.90 -7.47
N ASN A 261 -7.16 11.68 -7.54
CA ASN A 261 -5.85 11.18 -7.14
C ASN A 261 -5.80 10.99 -5.61
N ALA A 262 -5.52 9.76 -5.17
CA ALA A 262 -5.59 9.38 -3.76
C ALA A 262 -4.46 10.03 -2.92
N GLU A 263 -3.23 10.06 -3.45
CA GLU A 263 -2.09 10.73 -2.81
C GLU A 263 -2.35 12.23 -2.61
N LEU A 264 -2.89 12.91 -3.63
CA LEU A 264 -3.28 14.32 -3.53
C LEU A 264 -4.36 14.53 -2.47
N ALA A 265 -5.36 13.66 -2.39
CA ALA A 265 -6.40 13.72 -1.35
C ALA A 265 -5.81 13.57 0.06
N ALA A 266 -4.80 12.70 0.23
CA ALA A 266 -4.08 12.55 1.49
C ALA A 266 -3.30 13.83 1.88
N LEU A 267 -2.58 14.45 0.93
CA LEU A 267 -1.85 15.70 1.16
C LEU A 267 -2.77 16.91 1.44
N GLN A 268 -3.90 16.99 0.74
CA GLN A 268 -4.92 18.00 1.00
C GLN A 268 -5.53 17.83 2.41
N SER A 269 -5.82 16.59 2.81
CA SER A 269 -6.26 16.27 4.17
C SER A 269 -5.19 16.58 5.22
N GLY A 270 -3.91 16.35 4.89
CA GLY A 270 -2.77 16.73 5.74
C GLY A 270 -2.67 18.24 5.94
N THR A 271 -3.04 19.02 4.92
CA THR A 271 -3.13 20.49 5.03
C THR A 271 -4.24 20.92 6.00
N VAL A 272 -5.38 20.22 6.01
CA VAL A 272 -6.46 20.45 6.97
C VAL A 272 -6.01 20.09 8.39
N GLN A 273 -5.32 18.98 8.57
CA GLN A 273 -4.74 18.58 9.85
C GLN A 273 -3.72 19.62 10.36
N ALA A 274 -2.83 20.11 9.50
CA ALA A 274 -1.85 21.14 9.83
C ALA A 274 -2.50 22.47 10.26
N ASP A 275 -3.64 22.84 9.65
CA ASP A 275 -4.41 24.03 10.06
C ASP A 275 -5.00 23.85 11.47
N TRP A 276 -5.56 22.68 11.79
CA TRP A 276 -6.01 22.36 13.14
C TRP A 276 -4.87 22.34 14.15
N GLN A 277 -3.70 21.83 13.75
CA GLN A 277 -2.51 21.82 14.61
C GLN A 277 -2.07 23.25 14.93
N LEU A 278 -2.05 24.15 13.95
CA LEU A 278 -1.75 25.57 14.19
C LEU A 278 -2.73 26.19 15.18
N ARG A 279 -4.04 25.93 15.03
CA ARG A 279 -5.07 26.44 15.96
C ARG A 279 -4.90 25.88 17.37
N TYR A 280 -4.46 24.62 17.49
CA TYR A 280 -4.14 23.97 18.76
C TYR A 280 -2.93 24.62 19.42
N GLU A 281 -1.82 24.81 18.70
CA GLU A 281 -0.62 25.48 19.23
C GLU A 281 -0.89 26.93 19.63
N GLN A 282 -1.76 27.64 18.90
CA GLN A 282 -2.22 28.97 19.30
C GLN A 282 -3.06 28.95 20.60
N ALA A 283 -3.79 27.86 20.87
CA ALA A 283 -4.57 27.70 22.11
C ALA A 283 -3.66 27.49 23.33
N GLN A 284 -2.50 26.85 23.14
CA GLN A 284 -1.52 26.61 24.21
C GLN A 284 -0.93 27.89 24.80
N ARG A 285 -1.12 29.04 24.16
CA ARG A 285 -0.76 30.36 24.71
C ARG A 285 -1.54 30.70 25.98
N VAL A 286 -2.75 30.17 26.13
CA VAL A 286 -3.64 30.45 27.25
C VAL A 286 -3.36 29.41 28.34
N PRO A 287 -3.06 29.82 29.58
CA PRO A 287 -2.78 28.87 30.65
C PRO A 287 -4.04 28.08 31.05
N ASP A 288 -3.84 26.85 31.48
CA ASP A 288 -4.91 26.04 32.06
C ASP A 288 -5.17 26.47 33.52
N VAL A 289 -6.35 26.13 34.03
CA VAL A 289 -6.75 26.43 35.41
C VAL A 289 -6.85 25.13 36.18
N THR A 290 -6.13 25.02 37.29
CA THR A 290 -6.29 23.91 38.23
C THR A 290 -7.17 24.36 39.37
N VAL A 291 -8.22 23.61 39.66
CA VAL A 291 -9.05 23.82 40.85
C VAL A 291 -8.72 22.71 41.85
N SER A 292 -8.51 23.09 43.10
CA SER A 292 -8.20 22.15 44.18
C SER A 292 -9.20 22.28 45.33
N ALA A 293 -9.44 21.15 45.98
CA ALA A 293 -10.15 21.07 47.23
C ALA A 293 -9.34 20.20 48.19
N GLY A 294 -9.06 20.75 49.36
CA GLY A 294 -8.17 20.16 50.35
C GLY A 294 -8.82 20.07 51.71
N TYR A 295 -8.44 19.03 52.46
CA TYR A 295 -8.74 18.91 53.88
C TYR A 295 -7.43 18.72 54.64
N ASP A 296 -7.17 19.62 55.59
CA ASP A 296 -6.00 19.59 56.47
C ASP A 296 -6.46 19.41 57.91
N ARG A 297 -5.98 18.33 58.52
CA ARG A 297 -6.21 18.01 59.92
C ARG A 297 -4.95 18.29 60.71
N GLY A 298 -5.09 19.00 61.82
CA GLY A 298 -3.99 19.29 62.74
C GLY A 298 -3.09 20.42 62.27
N GLY A 299 -3.58 21.26 61.35
CA GLY A 299 -2.88 22.45 60.86
C GLY A 299 -2.74 23.55 61.92
N ASN A 300 -1.84 24.50 61.67
CA ASN A 300 -1.38 25.49 62.65
C ASN A 300 -2.44 26.48 63.19
N ILE A 301 -3.53 26.71 62.44
CA ILE A 301 -4.54 27.74 62.78
C ILE A 301 -5.85 27.10 63.23
N MET A 302 -6.20 25.93 62.72
CA MET A 302 -7.46 25.23 63.01
C MET A 302 -7.26 23.72 62.96
N ARG A 303 -7.91 23.02 63.90
CA ARG A 303 -7.83 21.55 64.05
C ARG A 303 -8.28 20.80 62.80
N ASP A 304 -9.27 21.33 62.10
CA ASP A 304 -9.83 20.79 60.88
C ASP A 304 -10.07 21.97 59.92
N PHE A 305 -9.42 21.96 58.76
CA PHE A 305 -9.54 23.00 57.74
C PHE A 305 -9.96 22.39 56.40
N VAL A 306 -10.91 23.04 55.73
CA VAL A 306 -11.27 22.73 54.34
C VAL A 306 -10.92 23.94 53.49
N GLY A 307 -10.03 23.74 52.52
CA GLY A 307 -9.58 24.76 51.60
C GLY A 307 -10.10 24.53 50.18
N LEU A 308 -10.39 25.62 49.47
CA LEU A 308 -10.57 25.61 48.03
C LEU A 308 -9.47 26.48 47.40
N GLY A 309 -8.84 25.98 46.36
CA GLY A 309 -7.75 26.64 45.67
C GLY A 309 -8.00 26.76 44.17
N ILE A 310 -7.42 27.80 43.57
CA ILE A 310 -7.31 27.96 42.13
C ILE A 310 -5.86 28.28 41.82
N ALA A 311 -5.26 27.51 40.91
CA ALA A 311 -3.91 27.73 40.42
C ALA A 311 -3.92 27.94 38.91
N VAL A 312 -3.15 28.91 38.43
CA VAL A 312 -3.02 29.25 37.01
C VAL A 312 -1.57 29.62 36.74
N ASP A 313 -0.99 29.01 35.71
CA ASP A 313 0.35 29.39 35.26
C ASP A 313 0.34 30.79 34.64
N LEU A 314 1.35 31.61 34.97
CA LEU A 314 1.48 32.95 34.39
C LEU A 314 2.52 32.93 33.25
N PRO A 315 2.10 32.96 31.97
CA PRO A 315 2.98 32.75 30.82
C PRO A 315 3.77 34.02 30.44
N PHE A 316 4.65 34.47 31.33
CA PHE A 316 5.52 35.61 31.08
C PHE A 316 6.67 35.25 30.13
N PHE A 317 7.28 34.07 30.31
CA PHE A 317 8.45 33.64 29.54
C PHE A 317 8.11 32.70 28.39
N ASN A 318 7.16 31.79 28.62
CA ASN A 318 6.75 30.79 27.64
C ASN A 318 5.29 31.03 27.23
N ARG A 319 5.09 31.55 26.02
CA ARG A 319 3.78 31.71 25.37
C ARG A 319 3.64 30.77 24.18
N ASN A 320 4.37 29.66 24.19
CA ASN A 320 4.41 28.69 23.10
C ASN A 320 4.84 29.28 21.73
N GLN A 321 5.59 30.38 21.73
CA GLN A 321 5.90 31.15 20.52
C GLN A 321 6.66 30.35 19.45
N GLY A 322 7.56 29.46 19.87
CA GLY A 322 8.34 28.60 18.98
C GLY A 322 7.47 27.58 18.26
N ASN A 323 6.65 26.83 19.00
CA ASN A 323 5.76 25.81 18.43
C ASN A 323 4.71 26.41 17.50
N ILE A 324 4.19 27.60 17.81
CA ILE A 324 3.29 28.33 16.89
C ILE A 324 4.00 28.65 15.58
N LYS A 325 5.24 29.16 15.64
CA LYS A 325 5.99 29.48 14.43
C LYS A 325 6.31 28.22 13.62
N ALA A 326 6.65 27.12 14.29
CA ALA A 326 6.84 25.83 13.65
C ALA A 326 5.56 25.34 12.95
N ALA A 327 4.41 25.40 13.62
CA ALA A 327 3.12 25.00 13.04
C ALA A 327 2.69 25.88 11.86
N GLN A 328 2.99 27.18 11.88
CA GLN A 328 2.77 28.07 10.72
C GLN A 328 3.60 27.64 9.51
N LEU A 329 4.88 27.31 9.73
CA LEU A 329 5.77 26.85 8.67
C LEU A 329 5.36 25.45 8.15
N ALA A 330 4.93 24.56 9.05
CA ALA A 330 4.42 23.24 8.67
C ALA A 330 3.15 23.34 7.80
N LEU A 331 2.22 24.26 8.12
CA LEU A 331 1.05 24.51 7.28
C LEU A 331 1.44 25.06 5.90
N ALA A 332 2.39 26.00 5.85
CA ALA A 332 2.89 26.54 4.58
C ALA A 332 3.58 25.45 3.73
N GLN A 333 4.39 24.60 4.36
CA GLN A 333 5.02 23.45 3.72
C GLN A 333 3.98 22.47 3.18
N SER A 334 2.98 22.10 3.97
CA SER A 334 1.92 21.17 3.56
C SER A 334 1.16 21.67 2.33
N ARG A 335 0.89 22.98 2.24
CA ARG A 335 0.26 23.59 1.06
C ARG A 335 1.13 23.48 -0.18
N LEU A 336 2.42 23.80 -0.05
CA LEU A 336 3.36 23.71 -1.17
C LEU A 336 3.51 22.27 -1.68
N LEU A 337 3.55 21.28 -0.78
CA LEU A 337 3.60 19.86 -1.17
C LEU A 337 2.31 19.42 -1.87
N ALA A 338 1.14 19.88 -1.42
CA ALA A 338 -0.12 19.58 -2.10
C ALA A 338 -0.20 20.25 -3.49
N ASP A 339 0.26 21.49 -3.62
CA ASP A 339 0.31 22.20 -4.91
C ASP A 339 1.31 21.56 -5.88
N ASP A 340 2.47 21.11 -5.38
CA ASP A 340 3.47 20.38 -6.17
C ASP A 340 2.89 19.04 -6.68
N LYS A 341 2.27 18.26 -5.78
CA LYS A 341 1.65 16.98 -6.16
C LYS A 341 0.51 17.17 -7.16
N LYS A 342 -0.25 18.25 -7.04
CA LYS A 342 -1.29 18.61 -8.00
C LYS A 342 -0.70 18.77 -9.41
N ASN A 343 0.36 19.57 -9.54
CA ASN A 343 1.02 19.80 -10.83
C ASN A 343 1.64 18.52 -11.39
N GLU A 344 2.24 17.70 -10.53
CA GLU A 344 2.76 16.37 -10.88
C GLU A 344 1.65 15.47 -11.43
N ALA A 345 0.56 15.29 -10.69
CA ALA A 345 -0.54 14.41 -11.08
C ALA A 345 -1.21 14.82 -12.40
N GLU A 346 -1.42 16.13 -12.62
CA GLU A 346 -1.94 16.66 -13.88
C GLU A 346 -0.99 16.38 -15.06
N SER A 347 0.30 16.66 -14.87
CA SER A 347 1.31 16.47 -15.91
C SER A 347 1.49 15.00 -16.27
N GLU A 348 1.49 14.14 -15.25
CA GLU A 348 1.69 12.71 -15.38
C GLU A 348 0.52 12.02 -16.07
N ALA A 349 -0.72 12.38 -15.69
CA ALA A 349 -1.92 11.86 -16.33
C ALA A 349 -1.95 12.17 -17.85
N ILE A 350 -1.57 13.40 -18.24
CA ILE A 350 -1.48 13.77 -19.66
C ILE A 350 -0.37 13.01 -20.39
N ARG A 351 0.80 12.86 -19.75
CA ARG A 351 1.93 12.12 -20.34
C ARG A 351 1.56 10.66 -20.59
N ILE A 352 1.08 9.97 -19.56
CA ILE A 352 0.66 8.57 -19.63
C ILE A 352 -0.43 8.38 -20.68
N TRP A 353 -1.44 9.25 -20.72
CA TRP A 353 -2.50 9.16 -21.72
C TRP A 353 -1.95 9.28 -23.16
N LYS A 354 -1.01 10.19 -23.42
CA LYS A 354 -0.37 10.30 -24.75
C LYS A 354 0.44 9.06 -25.11
N ASP A 355 1.18 8.51 -24.14
CA ASP A 355 1.94 7.27 -24.33
C ASP A 355 0.98 6.10 -24.64
N LEU A 356 -0.16 6.04 -23.94
CA LEU A 356 -1.21 5.06 -24.16
C LEU A 356 -1.83 5.17 -25.56
N LEU A 357 -2.11 6.37 -26.05
CA LEU A 357 -2.59 6.59 -27.42
C LEU A 357 -1.57 6.10 -28.47
N ALA A 358 -0.27 6.31 -28.23
CA ALA A 358 0.76 5.81 -29.14
C ALA A 358 0.82 4.28 -29.18
N ILE A 359 0.61 3.62 -28.03
CA ILE A 359 0.53 2.16 -27.93
C ILE A 359 -0.73 1.63 -28.63
N ILE A 360 -1.88 2.29 -28.42
CA ILE A 360 -3.15 1.94 -29.09
C ILE A 360 -3.00 2.04 -30.61
N ALA A 361 -2.45 3.15 -31.12
CA ALA A 361 -2.24 3.34 -32.55
C ALA A 361 -1.30 2.26 -33.14
N ARG A 362 -0.27 1.85 -32.39
CA ARG A 362 0.63 0.75 -32.81
C ARG A 362 -0.13 -0.57 -32.90
N ARG A 363 -0.93 -0.90 -31.88
CA ARG A 363 -1.75 -2.12 -31.84
C ARG A 363 -2.76 -2.17 -32.98
N GLU A 364 -3.44 -1.05 -33.25
CA GLU A 364 -4.39 -0.92 -34.36
C GLU A 364 -3.70 -1.06 -35.72
N HIS A 365 -2.48 -0.51 -35.87
CA HIS A 365 -1.71 -0.63 -37.10
C HIS A 365 -1.28 -2.08 -37.41
N MET A 366 -0.95 -2.86 -36.39
CA MET A 366 -0.66 -4.29 -36.55
C MET A 366 -1.90 -5.05 -37.03
N GLY A 367 -3.08 -4.69 -36.54
CA GLY A 367 -4.35 -5.31 -36.94
C GLY A 367 -4.61 -6.67 -36.29
N THR A 368 -5.86 -7.11 -36.31
CA THR A 368 -6.31 -8.30 -35.55
C THR A 368 -5.91 -9.64 -36.15
N GLN A 369 -5.55 -9.67 -37.45
CA GLN A 369 -5.18 -10.91 -38.16
C GLN A 369 -3.66 -11.14 -38.20
N TYR A 370 -2.86 -10.12 -37.92
CA TYR A 370 -1.42 -10.15 -38.11
C TYR A 370 -0.74 -11.29 -37.35
N GLU A 371 -1.14 -11.54 -36.10
CA GLU A 371 -0.60 -12.65 -35.32
C GLU A 371 -0.90 -14.02 -35.96
N ALA A 372 -2.15 -14.26 -36.36
CA ALA A 372 -2.58 -15.51 -36.97
C ALA A 372 -1.95 -15.73 -38.35
N ASP A 373 -1.77 -14.66 -39.12
CA ASP A 373 -1.09 -14.68 -40.41
C ASP A 373 0.39 -15.04 -40.25
N MET A 374 1.08 -14.45 -39.26
CA MET A 374 2.49 -14.79 -38.95
C MET A 374 2.66 -16.25 -38.51
N ASP A 375 1.74 -16.79 -37.69
CA ASP A 375 1.76 -18.20 -37.29
C ASP A 375 1.58 -19.15 -38.48
N THR A 376 0.67 -18.79 -39.38
CA THR A 376 0.41 -19.55 -40.61
C THR A 376 1.61 -19.52 -41.56
N LEU A 377 2.26 -18.36 -41.67
CA LEU A 377 3.47 -18.20 -42.47
C LEU A 377 4.64 -18.99 -41.88
N LEU A 378 4.86 -18.98 -40.57
CA LEU A 378 5.91 -19.79 -39.94
C LEU A 378 5.75 -21.27 -40.26
N ALA A 379 4.54 -21.81 -40.11
CA ALA A 379 4.26 -23.20 -40.45
C ALA A 379 4.55 -23.51 -41.93
N SER A 380 4.26 -22.57 -42.82
CA SER A 380 4.51 -22.68 -44.26
C SER A 380 6.00 -22.61 -44.60
N TYR A 381 6.74 -21.67 -44.02
CA TYR A 381 8.19 -21.54 -44.17
C TYR A 381 8.91 -22.78 -43.62
N HIS A 382 8.48 -23.29 -42.47
CA HIS A 382 9.02 -24.52 -41.91
C HIS A 382 8.84 -25.71 -42.85
N ARG A 383 7.63 -25.89 -43.41
CA ARG A 383 7.36 -26.95 -44.38
C ARG A 383 8.20 -26.81 -45.65
N ASN A 384 8.21 -25.62 -46.25
CA ASN A 384 8.96 -25.35 -47.47
C ASN A 384 10.47 -25.54 -47.27
N PHE A 385 11.00 -25.19 -46.10
CA PHE A 385 12.41 -25.43 -45.79
C PHE A 385 12.71 -26.91 -45.61
N ALA A 386 11.85 -27.65 -44.90
CA ALA A 386 11.98 -29.10 -44.74
C ALA A 386 11.92 -29.84 -46.09
N GLU A 387 11.08 -29.37 -47.03
CA GLU A 387 10.95 -29.88 -48.40
C GLU A 387 12.04 -29.36 -49.36
N ARG A 388 12.97 -28.52 -48.88
CA ARG A 388 14.06 -27.88 -49.64
C ARG A 388 13.58 -26.95 -50.78
N HIS A 389 12.38 -26.40 -50.66
CA HIS A 389 11.87 -25.38 -51.58
C HIS A 389 12.44 -23.99 -51.32
N ILE A 390 12.95 -23.73 -50.11
CA ILE A 390 13.60 -22.46 -49.74
C ILE A 390 14.99 -22.69 -49.13
N SER A 391 15.80 -21.63 -49.11
CA SER A 391 17.16 -21.70 -48.55
C SER A 391 17.19 -21.61 -47.02
N LEU A 392 18.27 -22.09 -46.39
CA LEU A 392 18.48 -21.93 -44.95
C LEU A 392 18.50 -20.45 -44.53
N LEU A 393 19.07 -19.58 -45.36
CA LEU A 393 19.14 -18.16 -45.06
C LEU A 393 17.74 -17.55 -44.99
N GLU A 394 16.91 -17.84 -45.98
CA GLU A 394 15.52 -17.38 -46.05
C GLU A 394 14.67 -17.90 -44.89
N TYR A 395 14.86 -19.16 -44.50
CA TYR A 395 14.18 -19.73 -43.33
C TYR A 395 14.59 -19.05 -42.03
N LEU A 396 15.89 -18.85 -41.79
CA LEU A 396 16.38 -18.22 -40.56
C LEU A 396 16.03 -16.74 -40.48
N ASP A 397 16.10 -16.01 -41.60
CA ASP A 397 15.69 -14.61 -41.70
C ASP A 397 14.21 -14.45 -41.37
N PHE A 398 13.34 -15.30 -41.94
CA PHE A 398 11.92 -15.30 -41.58
C PHE A 398 11.69 -15.69 -40.12
N LEU A 399 12.43 -16.67 -39.60
CA LEU A 399 12.29 -17.11 -38.22
C LEU A 399 12.63 -15.99 -37.23
N GLU A 400 13.70 -15.25 -37.48
CA GLU A 400 14.10 -14.09 -36.68
C GLU A 400 13.02 -12.99 -36.74
N ALA A 401 12.51 -12.69 -37.93
CA ALA A 401 11.43 -11.73 -38.11
C ALA A 401 10.14 -12.15 -37.37
N TYR A 402 9.80 -13.45 -37.40
CA TYR A 402 8.66 -14.01 -36.69
C TYR A 402 8.80 -13.86 -35.16
N LEU A 403 9.95 -14.25 -34.60
CA LEU A 403 10.19 -14.14 -33.16
C LEU A 403 10.16 -12.69 -32.70
N HIS A 404 10.82 -11.79 -33.45
CA HIS A 404 10.81 -10.36 -33.16
C HIS A 404 9.39 -9.77 -33.21
N SER A 405 8.57 -10.22 -34.16
CA SER A 405 7.17 -9.84 -34.28
C SER A 405 6.33 -10.30 -33.08
N LYS A 406 6.51 -11.56 -32.64
CA LYS A 406 5.85 -12.10 -31.44
C LYS A 406 6.25 -11.37 -30.17
N ASP A 407 7.53 -11.07 -29.99
CA ASP A 407 7.99 -10.25 -28.85
C ASP A 407 7.34 -8.87 -28.88
N THR A 408 7.31 -8.21 -30.04
CA THR A 408 6.69 -6.89 -30.21
C THR A 408 5.20 -6.91 -29.88
N LEU A 409 4.47 -7.96 -30.27
CA LEU A 409 3.06 -8.14 -29.92
C LEU A 409 2.88 -8.26 -28.40
N LEU A 410 3.60 -9.19 -27.77
CA LEU A 410 3.49 -9.44 -26.33
C LEU A 410 3.91 -8.22 -25.50
N ASP A 411 4.96 -7.50 -25.92
CA ASP A 411 5.38 -6.26 -25.27
C ASP A 411 4.37 -5.14 -25.46
N THR A 412 3.78 -5.00 -26.65
CA THR A 412 2.73 -4.00 -26.88
C THR A 412 1.50 -4.28 -26.01
N GLU A 413 1.10 -5.54 -25.83
CA GLU A 413 0.01 -5.90 -24.92
C GLU A 413 0.35 -5.63 -23.46
N LYS A 414 1.58 -5.92 -23.04
CA LYS A 414 2.07 -5.62 -21.69
C LYS A 414 2.08 -4.11 -21.45
N GLU A 415 2.71 -3.34 -22.33
CA GLU A 415 2.80 -1.88 -22.28
C GLU A 415 1.41 -1.25 -22.18
N LEU A 416 0.45 -1.72 -22.98
CA LEU A 416 -0.93 -1.24 -22.95
C LEU A 416 -1.57 -1.42 -21.57
N ARG A 417 -1.43 -2.61 -20.96
CA ARG A 417 -2.00 -2.91 -19.64
C ARG A 417 -1.33 -2.10 -18.53
N VAL A 418 0.01 -2.02 -18.55
CA VAL A 418 0.78 -1.29 -17.55
C VAL A 418 0.46 0.21 -17.60
N GLN A 419 0.45 0.81 -18.79
CA GLN A 419 0.14 2.23 -18.94
C GLN A 419 -1.33 2.54 -18.62
N TYR A 420 -2.24 1.63 -18.93
CA TYR A 420 -3.64 1.77 -18.55
C TYR A 420 -3.82 1.81 -17.02
N GLU A 421 -3.19 0.88 -16.30
CA GLU A 421 -3.24 0.85 -14.84
C GLU A 421 -2.50 2.04 -14.21
N ALA A 422 -1.40 2.50 -14.80
CA ALA A 422 -0.74 3.73 -14.39
C ALA A 422 -1.67 4.95 -14.55
N LEU A 423 -2.44 5.04 -15.65
CA LEU A 423 -3.40 6.11 -15.82
C LEU A 423 -4.49 6.05 -14.74
N ARG A 424 -5.06 4.86 -14.49
CA ARG A 424 -6.06 4.62 -13.43
C ARG A 424 -5.56 5.01 -12.04
N TYR A 425 -4.29 4.79 -11.74
CA TYR A 425 -3.70 5.24 -10.48
C TYR A 425 -3.83 6.76 -10.32
N HIS A 426 -3.55 7.54 -11.38
CA HIS A 426 -3.61 9.00 -11.32
C HIS A 426 -5.03 9.58 -11.39
N VAL A 427 -5.93 9.00 -12.20
CA VAL A 427 -7.29 9.52 -12.42
C VAL A 427 -8.39 8.78 -11.63
N GLY A 428 -8.01 7.77 -10.86
CA GLY A 428 -8.92 6.92 -10.09
C GLY A 428 -9.85 6.06 -10.94
N ASN A 429 -11.00 5.70 -10.36
CA ASN A 429 -11.98 4.79 -10.97
C ASN A 429 -12.87 5.43 -12.04
N GLN A 430 -12.47 6.58 -12.59
CA GLN A 430 -13.19 7.21 -13.72
C GLN A 430 -13.00 6.42 -15.02
N LEU A 431 -11.95 5.59 -15.08
CA LEU A 431 -11.75 4.59 -16.12
C LEU A 431 -12.21 3.21 -15.61
N PRO A 432 -12.97 2.45 -16.43
CA PRO A 432 -13.50 1.11 -16.11
C PRO A 432 -12.51 0.13 -15.46
#